data_AF-A0AA40S264-F1
#
_entry.id   AF-A0AA40S264-F1
#
_cell.length_a   1.000
_cell.length_b   1.000
_cell.length_c   1.000
_cell.angle_alpha   90.00
_cell.angle_beta   90.00
_cell.angle_gamma   90.00
#
_symmetry.space_group_name_H-M   'P 1'
#
loop_
_entity.id
_entity.type
_entity.pdbx_description
1 polymer ?
#
loop_
_entity_poly.entity_id
_entity_poly.type
_entity_poly.pdbx_seq_one_letter_code
_entity_poly.pdbx_strand_id
1 'polypeptide(L)'
;AGAFSVNPGTNALSGYDWGYERLSGALVMTEVGTKTDYTMTAYPGRASLTGFFNTADHDDNFKTVFGTSKGLNPGAPVLQKSGTSGIVLTGTQTVWRADGGLVANPHPTAVSLYTGTGYSFDPTVPIRFNSFVGVRLDAPDQSRPNDSYGLKMNWQRLSENYTQFLSDANFISGGSGAPYSRDKFVFEANAHFDVGAGVIIEPVVQYVVNPNSFWNPFTARRAKDGFYAGATLVVPLGTLLGLAPG
;
A
#
# COMPACT_ATOMS: atom_id res chain seq x y z
N ALA A 1 3.11 -20.04 7.93
CA ALA A 1 1.81 -19.83 7.26
C ALA A 1 0.79 -19.41 8.30
N GLY A 2 -0.16 -18.57 7.94
CA GLY A 2 -1.28 -18.15 8.80
C GLY A 2 -2.59 -18.23 8.04
N ALA A 3 -3.69 -18.43 8.76
CA ALA A 3 -5.04 -18.40 8.23
C ALA A 3 -5.87 -17.39 9.03
N PHE A 4 -6.57 -16.51 8.33
CA PHE A 4 -7.28 -15.38 8.89
C PHE A 4 -8.72 -15.38 8.37
N SER A 5 -9.69 -15.04 9.22
CA SER A 5 -11.07 -14.85 8.78
C SER A 5 -11.17 -13.61 7.87
N VAL A 6 -12.01 -13.69 6.84
CA VAL A 6 -12.36 -12.54 6.00
C VAL A 6 -13.76 -12.09 6.36
N ASN A 7 -13.88 -10.90 6.92
CA ASN A 7 -15.13 -10.23 7.24
C ASN A 7 -15.14 -8.84 6.56
N PRO A 8 -15.94 -8.63 5.51
CA PRO A 8 -15.99 -7.37 4.75
C PRO A 8 -16.44 -6.15 5.56
N GLY A 9 -17.03 -6.37 6.75
CA GLY A 9 -17.55 -5.33 7.63
C GLY A 9 -16.76 -5.15 8.92
N THR A 10 -15.62 -5.83 9.13
CA THR A 10 -14.88 -5.80 10.41
C THR A 10 -14.65 -4.39 10.92
N ASN A 11 -14.21 -3.47 10.06
CA ASN A 11 -13.88 -2.10 10.48
C ASN A 11 -15.08 -1.28 10.98
N ALA A 12 -16.32 -1.69 10.67
CA ALA A 12 -17.54 -0.99 11.08
C ALA A 12 -18.42 -1.82 12.03
N LEU A 13 -18.31 -3.15 11.99
CA LEU A 13 -19.21 -4.09 12.67
C LEU A 13 -18.51 -4.94 13.74
N SER A 14 -17.18 -4.88 13.81
CA SER A 14 -16.39 -5.61 14.78
C SER A 14 -15.59 -4.65 15.65
N GLY A 15 -15.76 -4.80 16.96
CA GLY A 15 -15.01 -4.06 17.97
C GLY A 15 -14.60 -5.01 19.09
N TYR A 16 -15.17 -4.80 20.28
CA TYR A 16 -15.04 -5.74 21.40
C TYR A 16 -16.10 -6.85 21.38
N ASP A 17 -16.96 -6.90 20.37
CA ASP A 17 -18.04 -7.88 20.27
C ASP A 17 -17.59 -9.10 19.45
N TRP A 18 -17.54 -10.26 20.09
CA TRP A 18 -17.04 -11.50 19.52
C TRP A 18 -18.22 -12.41 19.16
N GLY A 19 -18.31 -12.85 17.91
CA GLY A 19 -19.24 -13.92 17.50
C GLY A 19 -20.40 -13.51 16.58
N TYR A 20 -20.60 -12.21 16.31
CA TYR A 20 -21.63 -11.72 15.36
C TYR A 20 -21.06 -11.34 13.99
N GLU A 21 -19.82 -11.70 13.74
CA GLU A 21 -19.09 -11.34 12.54
C GLU A 21 -19.55 -12.18 11.35
N ARG A 22 -19.92 -11.51 10.25
CA ARG A 22 -20.22 -12.19 9.00
C ARG A 22 -18.91 -12.69 8.37
N LEU A 23 -18.67 -13.98 8.47
CA LEU A 23 -17.58 -14.66 7.78
C LEU A 23 -17.92 -14.78 6.29
N SER A 24 -17.08 -14.19 5.44
CA SER A 24 -17.19 -14.28 3.98
C SER A 24 -16.16 -15.23 3.37
N GLY A 25 -15.13 -15.62 4.12
CA GLY A 25 -14.12 -16.58 3.68
C GLY A 25 -12.92 -16.65 4.61
N ALA A 26 -11.84 -17.25 4.11
CA ALA A 26 -10.55 -17.35 4.78
C ALA A 26 -9.43 -16.82 3.88
N LEU A 27 -8.51 -16.06 4.46
CA LEU A 27 -7.27 -15.62 3.86
C LEU A 27 -6.13 -16.48 4.40
N VAL A 28 -5.50 -17.25 3.54
CA VAL A 28 -4.31 -18.05 3.84
C VAL A 28 -3.10 -17.32 3.29
N MET A 29 -2.08 -17.13 4.13
CA MET A 29 -0.83 -16.48 3.75
C MET A 29 0.38 -17.30 4.18
N THR A 30 1.39 -17.35 3.32
CA THR A 30 2.69 -17.96 3.62
C THR A 30 3.80 -17.04 3.16
N GLU A 31 4.77 -16.78 4.04
CA GLU A 31 5.93 -15.95 3.76
C GLU A 31 7.21 -16.77 3.95
N VAL A 32 8.16 -16.55 3.05
CA VAL A 32 9.56 -16.98 3.19
C VAL A 32 10.44 -15.77 2.97
N GLY A 33 11.50 -15.62 3.75
CA GLY A 33 12.38 -14.47 3.62
C GLY A 33 13.66 -14.58 4.41
N THR A 34 14.56 -13.63 4.15
CA THR A 34 15.82 -13.44 4.86
C THR A 34 15.86 -12.05 5.47
N LYS A 35 16.56 -11.91 6.60
CA LYS A 35 16.79 -10.62 7.26
C LYS A 35 18.18 -10.64 7.87
N THR A 36 18.94 -9.58 7.63
CA THR A 36 20.18 -9.29 8.32
C THR A 36 20.10 -7.90 8.95
N ASP A 37 21.00 -7.61 9.89
CA ASP A 37 21.14 -6.32 10.55
C ASP A 37 22.62 -5.93 10.66
N TYR A 38 22.89 -4.75 11.21
CA TYR A 38 24.25 -4.22 11.34
C TYR A 38 25.15 -4.99 12.31
N THR A 39 24.60 -5.93 13.10
CA THR A 39 25.39 -6.85 13.92
C THR A 39 25.85 -8.08 13.13
N MET A 40 25.15 -8.41 12.03
CA MET A 40 25.44 -9.56 11.17
C MET A 40 26.29 -9.21 9.95
N THR A 41 26.10 -8.02 9.38
CA THR A 41 26.80 -7.59 8.16
C THR A 41 26.91 -6.07 8.10
N ALA A 42 27.96 -5.57 7.46
CA ALA A 42 28.13 -4.14 7.22
C ALA A 42 26.97 -3.55 6.41
N TYR A 43 26.39 -4.33 5.50
CA TYR A 43 25.35 -3.88 4.57
C TYR A 43 24.11 -4.77 4.70
N PRO A 44 23.24 -4.52 5.69
CA PRO A 44 22.09 -5.37 5.96
C PRO A 44 21.02 -5.22 4.90
N GLY A 45 20.25 -6.29 4.77
CA GLY A 45 19.13 -6.37 3.85
C GLY A 45 18.04 -7.29 4.38
N ARG A 46 16.87 -7.14 3.79
CA ARG A 46 15.71 -8.00 4.00
C ARG A 46 15.06 -8.29 2.66
N ALA A 47 14.71 -9.54 2.42
CA ALA A 47 13.89 -9.92 1.29
C ALA A 47 12.80 -10.89 1.77
N SER A 48 11.57 -10.72 1.33
CA SER A 48 10.50 -11.69 1.60
C SER A 48 9.61 -11.89 0.38
N LEU A 49 9.20 -13.13 0.18
CA LEU A 49 8.18 -13.54 -0.79
C LEU A 49 6.99 -14.11 -0.01
N THR A 50 5.84 -13.47 -0.21
CA THR A 50 4.59 -13.81 0.45
C THR A 50 3.58 -14.24 -0.60
N GLY A 51 3.09 -15.48 -0.50
CA GLY A 51 1.95 -15.96 -1.26
C GLY A 51 0.67 -15.81 -0.47
N PHE A 52 -0.42 -15.44 -1.12
CA PHE A 52 -1.74 -15.39 -0.49
C PHE A 52 -2.82 -16.07 -1.34
N PHE A 53 -3.81 -16.63 -0.65
CA PHE A 53 -5.03 -17.17 -1.21
C PHE A 53 -6.21 -16.77 -0.31
N ASN A 54 -7.15 -16.01 -0.87
CA ASN A 54 -8.38 -15.60 -0.22
C ASN A 54 -9.53 -16.40 -0.83
N THR A 55 -10.38 -17.02 -0.02
CA THR A 55 -11.56 -17.77 -0.50
C THR A 55 -12.83 -16.92 -0.59
N ALA A 56 -12.81 -15.68 -0.11
CA ALA A 56 -14.00 -14.85 -0.08
C ALA A 56 -14.46 -14.46 -1.48
N ASP A 57 -15.76 -14.32 -1.63
CA ASP A 57 -16.36 -13.78 -2.86
C ASP A 57 -16.11 -12.27 -2.96
N HIS A 58 -16.02 -11.78 -4.19
CA HIS A 58 -15.86 -10.38 -4.53
C HIS A 58 -16.59 -10.00 -5.81
N ASP A 59 -16.87 -8.71 -5.94
CA ASP A 59 -17.50 -8.15 -7.14
C ASP A 59 -16.59 -8.26 -8.37
N ASP A 60 -17.15 -8.68 -9.51
CA ASP A 60 -16.50 -8.55 -10.81
C ASP A 60 -16.24 -7.06 -11.11
N ASN A 61 -15.05 -6.77 -11.64
CA ASN A 61 -14.63 -5.44 -12.03
C ASN A 61 -15.57 -4.71 -13.00
N PHE A 62 -16.34 -5.42 -13.82
CA PHE A 62 -17.02 -4.85 -14.97
C PHE A 62 -18.42 -5.41 -15.21
N LYS A 63 -18.66 -6.69 -14.97
CA LYS A 63 -19.90 -7.35 -15.41
C LYS A 63 -20.98 -7.35 -14.34
N THR A 64 -22.22 -7.18 -14.78
CA THR A 64 -23.43 -7.53 -14.04
C THR A 64 -23.74 -9.02 -14.20
N VAL A 65 -24.68 -9.55 -13.42
CA VAL A 65 -25.20 -10.92 -13.57
C VAL A 65 -25.79 -11.20 -14.96
N PHE A 66 -26.20 -10.16 -15.70
CA PHE A 66 -26.72 -10.26 -17.06
C PHE A 66 -25.62 -10.17 -18.13
N GLY A 67 -24.35 -10.07 -17.74
CA GLY A 67 -23.21 -9.95 -18.65
C GLY A 67 -23.02 -8.55 -19.25
N THR A 68 -23.79 -7.56 -18.78
CA THR A 68 -23.69 -6.15 -19.21
C THR A 68 -22.66 -5.38 -18.37
N SER A 69 -22.24 -4.20 -18.83
CA SER A 69 -21.39 -3.31 -18.02
C SER A 69 -22.13 -2.83 -16.77
N LYS A 70 -21.52 -3.00 -15.60
CA LYS A 70 -22.02 -2.47 -14.32
C LYS A 70 -21.90 -0.94 -14.23
N GLY A 71 -21.00 -0.34 -15.02
CA GLY A 71 -20.87 1.11 -15.11
C GLY A 71 -22.05 1.73 -15.85
N LEU A 72 -22.55 1.07 -16.90
CA LEU A 72 -23.74 1.52 -17.65
C LEU A 72 -25.06 1.09 -16.99
N ASN A 73 -25.04 0.05 -16.17
CA ASN A 73 -26.22 -0.54 -15.53
C ASN A 73 -26.07 -0.60 -14.00
N PRO A 74 -25.96 0.55 -13.30
CA PRO A 74 -25.67 0.58 -11.87
C PRO A 74 -26.78 -0.04 -10.99
N GLY A 75 -28.00 -0.15 -11.51
CA GLY A 75 -29.11 -0.81 -10.82
C GLY A 75 -29.15 -2.34 -10.96
N ALA A 76 -28.33 -2.91 -11.84
CA ALA A 76 -28.27 -4.35 -12.03
C ALA A 76 -27.29 -5.00 -11.02
N PRO A 77 -27.63 -6.18 -10.44
CA PRO A 77 -26.72 -6.88 -9.54
C PRO A 77 -25.37 -7.17 -10.20
N VAL A 78 -24.28 -6.94 -9.47
CA VAL A 78 -22.91 -7.21 -9.95
C VAL A 78 -22.65 -8.71 -9.96
N LEU A 79 -21.96 -9.19 -11.01
CA LEU A 79 -21.53 -10.59 -11.07
C LEU A 79 -20.54 -10.87 -9.94
N GLN A 80 -20.80 -11.89 -9.13
CA GLN A 80 -19.86 -12.30 -8.09
C GLN A 80 -18.78 -13.22 -8.67
N LYS A 81 -17.57 -13.08 -8.15
CA LYS A 81 -16.40 -13.93 -8.39
C LYS A 81 -15.95 -14.51 -7.06
N SER A 82 -15.32 -15.67 -7.11
CA SER A 82 -14.91 -16.37 -5.91
C SER A 82 -13.40 -16.51 -5.86
N GLY A 83 -12.86 -16.07 -4.73
CA GLY A 83 -11.48 -16.21 -4.37
C GLY A 83 -10.51 -15.33 -5.15
N THR A 84 -9.45 -14.92 -4.48
CA THR A 84 -8.35 -14.16 -5.05
C THR A 84 -7.03 -14.75 -4.61
N SER A 85 -6.02 -14.66 -5.47
CA SER A 85 -4.69 -15.13 -5.14
C SER A 85 -3.63 -14.22 -5.73
N GLY A 86 -2.44 -14.30 -5.16
CA GLY A 86 -1.34 -13.48 -5.60
C GLY A 86 -0.08 -13.71 -4.81
N ILE A 87 0.91 -12.90 -5.17
CA ILE A 87 2.21 -12.87 -4.53
C ILE A 87 2.60 -11.43 -4.22
N VAL A 88 3.38 -11.27 -3.17
CA VAL A 88 4.02 -10.01 -2.79
C VAL A 88 5.49 -10.29 -2.55
N LEU A 89 6.35 -9.58 -3.26
CA LEU A 89 7.79 -9.55 -3.03
C LEU A 89 8.12 -8.23 -2.33
N THR A 90 8.90 -8.27 -1.26
CA THR A 90 9.48 -7.07 -0.65
C THR A 90 10.98 -7.22 -0.52
N GLY A 91 11.70 -6.11 -0.63
CA GLY A 91 13.14 -6.06 -0.60
C GLY A 91 13.64 -4.75 0.01
N THR A 92 14.70 -4.82 0.80
CA THR A 92 15.48 -3.67 1.26
C THR A 92 16.94 -4.09 1.34
N GLN A 93 17.84 -3.23 0.90
CA GLN A 93 19.27 -3.47 0.96
C GLN A 93 19.99 -2.16 1.21
N THR A 94 20.85 -2.15 2.24
CA THR A 94 21.80 -1.06 2.44
C THR A 94 22.89 -1.16 1.37
N VAL A 95 23.06 -0.12 0.57
CA VAL A 95 24.02 -0.12 -0.56
C VAL A 95 25.22 0.79 -0.32
N TRP A 96 25.11 1.68 0.67
CA TRP A 96 26.18 2.60 1.01
C TRP A 96 26.13 2.99 2.49
N ARG A 97 27.30 3.25 3.07
CA ARG A 97 27.48 3.77 4.42
C ARG A 97 28.61 4.80 4.43
N ALA A 98 28.46 5.85 5.23
CA ALA A 98 29.48 6.88 5.40
C ALA A 98 30.76 6.34 6.07
N ASP A 99 30.62 5.38 6.99
CA ASP A 99 31.74 4.76 7.71
C ASP A 99 32.37 3.57 6.98
N GLY A 100 31.90 3.26 5.77
CA GLY A 100 32.37 2.12 4.97
C GLY A 100 32.12 0.75 5.61
N GLY A 101 31.36 0.66 6.71
CA GLY A 101 31.19 -0.57 7.49
C GLY A 101 32.38 -0.90 8.41
N LEU A 102 33.30 0.03 8.64
CA LEU A 102 34.49 -0.17 9.48
C LEU A 102 34.19 -0.01 10.98
N VAL A 103 33.09 0.64 11.33
CA VAL A 103 32.71 0.95 12.71
C VAL A 103 31.45 0.17 13.07
N ALA A 104 31.45 -0.41 14.26
CA ALA A 104 30.26 -1.02 14.86
C ALA A 104 29.29 0.09 15.29
N ASN A 105 28.50 0.59 14.34
CA ASN A 105 27.44 1.56 14.55
C ASN A 105 26.09 0.94 14.13
N PRO A 106 25.10 0.82 15.04
CA PRO A 106 23.76 0.34 14.70
C PRO A 106 22.91 1.38 13.95
N HIS A 107 23.31 2.65 13.96
CA HIS A 107 22.64 3.78 13.27
C HIS A 107 23.63 4.56 12.38
N PRO A 108 24.29 3.90 11.43
CA PRO A 108 25.24 4.58 10.54
C PRO A 108 24.48 5.48 9.58
N THR A 109 25.11 6.60 9.18
CA THR A 109 24.64 7.34 8.01
C THR A 109 24.72 6.41 6.79
N ALA A 110 23.57 6.02 6.25
CA ALA A 110 23.50 4.95 5.28
C ALA A 110 22.43 5.22 4.22
N VAL A 111 22.65 4.68 3.02
CA VAL A 111 21.68 4.70 1.94
C VAL A 111 21.19 3.29 1.68
N SER A 112 19.87 3.13 1.74
CA SER A 112 19.17 1.88 1.49
C SER A 112 18.29 2.00 0.26
N LEU A 113 18.32 0.98 -0.60
CA LEU A 113 17.34 0.79 -1.66
C LEU A 113 16.25 -0.13 -1.14
N TYR A 114 15.00 0.17 -1.46
CA TYR A 114 13.87 -0.65 -1.06
C TYR A 114 12.83 -0.76 -2.17
N THR A 115 12.13 -1.89 -2.20
CA THR A 115 11.12 -2.17 -3.21
C THR A 115 10.05 -3.10 -2.64
N GLY A 116 8.85 -3.01 -3.23
CA GLY A 116 7.79 -3.96 -3.00
C GLY A 116 7.01 -4.14 -4.29
N THR A 117 6.65 -5.37 -4.64
CA THR A 117 5.85 -5.69 -5.83
C THR A 117 4.79 -6.70 -5.46
N GLY A 118 3.53 -6.32 -5.61
CA GLY A 118 2.36 -7.18 -5.49
C GLY A 118 1.76 -7.48 -6.85
N TYR A 119 1.40 -8.74 -7.07
CA TYR A 119 0.69 -9.18 -8.26
C TYR A 119 -0.47 -10.10 -7.87
N SER A 120 -1.66 -9.81 -8.37
CA SER A 120 -2.81 -10.71 -8.25
C SER A 120 -2.98 -11.52 -9.53
N PHE A 121 -3.12 -12.84 -9.39
CA PHE A 121 -3.38 -13.74 -10.50
C PHE A 121 -4.83 -13.61 -11.01
N ASP A 122 -5.73 -13.12 -10.16
CA ASP A 122 -7.12 -12.90 -10.51
C ASP A 122 -7.28 -11.67 -11.44
N PRO A 123 -7.82 -11.82 -12.66
CA PRO A 123 -8.08 -10.69 -13.56
C PRO A 123 -9.31 -9.87 -13.15
N THR A 124 -10.10 -10.33 -12.19
CA THR A 124 -11.38 -9.73 -11.80
C THR A 124 -11.26 -8.79 -10.60
N VAL A 125 -10.05 -8.59 -10.05
CA VAL A 125 -9.77 -7.54 -9.05
C VAL A 125 -9.35 -6.21 -9.69
N PRO A 126 -9.66 -5.05 -9.09
CA PRO A 126 -9.44 -3.74 -9.74
C PRO A 126 -7.97 -3.41 -10.03
N ILE A 127 -7.08 -3.79 -9.10
CA ILE A 127 -5.65 -3.52 -9.15
C ILE A 127 -4.94 -4.85 -9.30
N ARG A 128 -4.37 -5.09 -10.47
CA ARG A 128 -3.70 -6.37 -10.76
C ARG A 128 -2.24 -6.36 -10.34
N PHE A 129 -1.61 -5.20 -10.43
CA PHE A 129 -0.19 -5.02 -10.20
C PHE A 129 0.02 -3.70 -9.46
N ASN A 130 0.85 -3.75 -8.42
CA ASN A 130 1.33 -2.57 -7.72
C ASN A 130 2.78 -2.80 -7.33
N SER A 131 3.66 -1.90 -7.75
CA SER A 131 5.08 -1.99 -7.45
C SER A 131 5.61 -0.63 -7.03
N PHE A 132 6.55 -0.61 -6.10
CA PHE A 132 7.31 0.59 -5.78
C PHE A 132 8.79 0.29 -5.69
N VAL A 133 9.57 1.33 -5.94
CA VAL A 133 11.00 1.39 -5.67
C VAL A 133 11.30 2.70 -4.97
N GLY A 134 12.24 2.67 -4.04
CA GLY A 134 12.65 3.86 -3.32
C GLY A 134 14.08 3.78 -2.81
N VAL A 135 14.55 4.94 -2.39
CA VAL A 135 15.83 5.15 -1.73
C VAL A 135 15.56 5.84 -0.40
N ARG A 136 16.29 5.46 0.64
CA ARG A 136 16.21 6.07 1.96
C ARG A 136 17.61 6.41 2.45
N LEU A 137 17.77 7.62 2.96
CA LEU A 137 18.95 8.08 3.70
C LEU A 137 18.63 8.02 5.19
N ASP A 138 19.34 7.15 5.89
CA ASP A 138 19.22 6.93 7.33
C ASP A 138 20.30 7.72 8.08
N ALA A 139 19.96 8.25 9.26
CA ALA A 139 20.87 8.95 10.18
C ALA A 139 21.82 9.98 9.52
N PRO A 140 21.31 10.92 8.69
CA PRO A 140 22.15 11.90 7.99
C PRO A 140 22.88 12.84 8.95
N ASP A 141 22.26 13.14 10.09
CA ASP A 141 22.89 13.84 11.21
C ASP A 141 23.07 12.83 12.36
N GLN A 142 24.31 12.57 12.75
CA GLN A 142 24.62 11.62 13.81
C GLN A 142 24.21 12.11 15.21
N SER A 143 23.89 13.41 15.37
CA SER A 143 23.24 13.91 16.58
C SER A 143 21.75 13.54 16.66
N ARG A 144 21.15 13.13 15.53
CA ARG A 144 19.77 12.68 15.39
C ARG A 144 19.72 11.33 14.64
N PRO A 145 20.23 10.25 15.26
CA PRO A 145 20.44 8.96 14.58
C PRO A 145 19.16 8.25 14.12
N ASN A 146 17.99 8.71 14.58
CA ASN A 146 16.69 8.17 14.21
C ASN A 146 16.07 8.89 13.00
N ASP A 147 16.59 10.05 12.60
CA ASP A 147 16.04 10.79 11.46
C ASP A 147 16.34 10.09 10.13
N SER A 148 15.39 10.14 9.20
CA SER A 148 15.59 9.60 7.84
C SER A 148 14.85 10.40 6.78
N TYR A 149 15.31 10.29 5.53
CA TYR A 149 14.67 10.89 4.36
C TYR A 149 14.46 9.83 3.28
N GLY A 150 13.29 9.83 2.65
CA GLY A 150 12.93 8.86 1.63
C GLY A 150 12.47 9.52 0.33
N LEU A 151 12.85 8.89 -0.78
CA LEU A 151 12.24 9.11 -2.09
C LEU A 151 11.68 7.78 -2.59
N LYS A 152 10.48 7.80 -3.19
CA LYS A 152 9.78 6.61 -3.66
C LYS A 152 9.03 6.89 -4.94
N MET A 153 9.03 5.94 -5.86
CA MET A 153 8.13 5.88 -7.01
C MET A 153 7.25 4.64 -6.87
N ASN A 154 5.94 4.83 -6.83
CA ASN A 154 4.94 3.76 -6.86
C ASN A 154 4.24 3.74 -8.22
N TRP A 155 4.24 2.58 -8.87
CA TRP A 155 3.53 2.29 -10.10
C TRP A 155 2.40 1.29 -9.81
N GLN A 156 1.18 1.74 -10.04
CA GLN A 156 -0.03 0.93 -9.90
C GLN A 156 -0.67 0.75 -11.26
N ARG A 157 -0.98 -0.50 -11.63
CA ARG A 157 -1.66 -0.81 -12.89
C ARG A 157 -3.05 -1.40 -12.64
N LEU A 158 -4.06 -0.71 -13.16
CA LEU A 158 -5.45 -1.15 -13.16
C LEU A 158 -5.69 -2.29 -14.16
N SER A 159 -6.62 -3.16 -13.79
CA SER A 159 -7.20 -4.15 -14.69
C SER A 159 -7.96 -3.45 -15.82
N GLU A 160 -7.86 -4.01 -17.03
CA GLU A 160 -8.45 -3.42 -18.24
C GLU A 160 -9.97 -3.26 -18.12
N ASN A 161 -10.65 -4.33 -17.68
CA ASN A 161 -12.09 -4.32 -17.40
C ASN A 161 -12.47 -3.24 -16.38
N TYR A 162 -11.60 -2.95 -15.41
CA TYR A 162 -11.88 -1.93 -14.41
C TYR A 162 -11.74 -0.51 -14.99
N THR A 163 -10.78 -0.26 -15.88
CA THR A 163 -10.72 1.02 -16.59
C THR A 163 -11.93 1.27 -17.48
N GLN A 164 -12.48 0.22 -18.09
CA GLN A 164 -13.72 0.32 -18.86
C GLN A 164 -14.93 0.64 -17.96
N PHE A 165 -15.03 -0.03 -16.80
CA PHE A 165 -16.03 0.30 -15.79
C PHE A 165 -15.97 1.77 -15.37
N LEU A 166 -14.78 2.32 -15.09
CA LEU A 166 -14.62 3.73 -14.73
C LEU A 166 -15.04 4.65 -15.89
N SER A 167 -14.75 4.28 -17.13
CA SER A 167 -15.17 5.01 -18.34
C SER A 167 -16.69 5.08 -18.44
N ASP A 168 -17.35 3.94 -18.30
CA ASP A 168 -18.81 3.81 -18.38
C ASP A 168 -19.52 4.57 -17.25
N ALA A 169 -19.01 4.44 -16.02
CA ALA A 169 -19.52 5.15 -14.86
C ALA A 169 -19.36 6.68 -15.01
N ASN A 170 -18.22 7.13 -15.56
CA ASN A 170 -18.01 8.54 -15.88
C ASN A 170 -19.01 9.04 -16.94
N PHE A 171 -19.23 8.26 -18.01
CA PHE A 171 -20.15 8.61 -19.09
C PHE A 171 -21.59 8.82 -18.57
N ILE A 172 -22.14 7.85 -17.82
CA ILE A 172 -23.51 7.97 -17.31
C ILE A 172 -23.67 9.05 -16.24
N SER A 173 -22.57 9.47 -15.62
CA SER A 173 -22.56 10.59 -14.67
C SER A 173 -22.51 11.96 -15.37
N GLY A 174 -22.51 12.02 -16.70
CA GLY A 174 -22.42 13.25 -17.49
C GLY A 174 -20.99 13.66 -17.86
N GLY A 175 -20.01 12.76 -17.67
CA GLY A 175 -18.63 12.94 -18.12
C GLY A 175 -18.43 12.52 -19.58
N SER A 176 -17.18 12.58 -20.06
CA SER A 176 -16.88 12.29 -21.47
C SER A 176 -16.86 10.79 -21.80
N GLY A 177 -16.81 9.91 -20.80
CA GLY A 177 -16.65 8.47 -21.02
C GLY A 177 -15.32 8.07 -21.64
N ALA A 178 -14.33 8.97 -21.64
CA ALA A 178 -13.04 8.71 -22.27
C ALA A 178 -12.20 7.73 -21.43
N PRO A 179 -11.39 6.87 -22.07
CA PRO A 179 -10.62 5.84 -21.36
C PRO A 179 -9.78 6.40 -20.20
N TYR A 180 -9.74 5.65 -19.10
CA TYR A 180 -8.81 5.88 -18.00
C TYR A 180 -7.44 5.29 -18.33
N SER A 181 -6.37 6.01 -17.98
CA SER A 181 -5.04 5.40 -17.99
C SER A 181 -5.04 4.18 -17.07
N ARG A 182 -4.45 3.09 -17.54
CA ARG A 182 -4.25 1.90 -16.72
C ARG A 182 -3.11 2.10 -15.73
N ASP A 183 -2.12 2.91 -16.09
CA ASP A 183 -0.92 3.13 -15.30
C ASP A 183 -1.03 4.44 -14.52
N LYS A 184 -0.96 4.33 -13.20
CA LYS A 184 -0.89 5.43 -12.23
C LYS A 184 0.49 5.44 -11.60
N PHE A 185 1.10 6.61 -11.52
CA PHE A 185 2.38 6.79 -10.83
C PHE A 185 2.21 7.75 -9.64
N VAL A 186 2.91 7.45 -8.55
CA VAL A 186 3.00 8.33 -7.39
C VAL A 186 4.48 8.48 -7.06
N PHE A 187 4.99 9.69 -7.19
CA PHE A 187 6.32 10.06 -6.73
C PHE A 187 6.17 10.67 -5.34
N GLU A 188 6.98 10.22 -4.39
CA GLU A 188 6.87 10.61 -2.99
C GLU A 188 8.23 11.04 -2.46
N ALA A 189 8.26 12.15 -1.74
CA ALA A 189 9.33 12.54 -0.85
C ALA A 189 8.78 12.54 0.58
N ASN A 190 9.48 11.89 1.50
CA ASN A 190 9.09 11.80 2.90
C ASN A 190 10.30 12.01 3.81
N ALA A 191 10.02 12.34 5.07
CA ALA A 191 11.02 12.36 6.12
C ALA A 191 10.45 11.71 7.39
N HIS A 192 11.34 11.29 8.26
CA HIS A 192 11.05 10.86 9.62
C HIS A 192 11.91 11.72 10.55
N PHE A 193 11.27 12.43 11.47
CA PHE A 193 11.93 13.24 12.47
C PHE A 193 11.58 12.74 13.86
N ASP A 194 12.57 12.27 14.60
CA ASP A 194 12.44 12.06 16.04
C ASP A 194 12.71 13.41 16.72
N VAL A 195 11.66 14.03 17.25
CA VAL A 195 11.73 15.36 17.87
C VAL A 195 11.89 15.28 19.40
N GLY A 196 12.17 14.09 19.93
CA GLY A 196 12.43 13.83 21.34
C GLY A 196 11.22 13.33 22.13
N ALA A 197 11.48 12.72 23.28
CA ALA A 197 10.48 12.08 24.14
C ALA A 197 9.61 11.03 23.39
N GLY A 198 10.18 10.41 22.36
CA GLY A 198 9.50 9.46 21.48
C GLY A 198 8.45 10.08 20.54
N VAL A 199 8.35 11.41 20.47
CA VAL A 199 7.45 12.11 19.55
C VAL A 199 8.08 12.10 18.16
N ILE A 200 7.31 11.70 17.16
CA ILE A 200 7.77 11.54 15.78
C ILE A 200 6.89 12.36 14.85
N ILE A 201 7.51 13.08 13.90
CA ILE A 201 6.81 13.79 12.83
C ILE A 201 7.29 13.23 11.48
N GLU A 202 6.34 12.83 10.64
CA GLU A 202 6.62 12.26 9.32
C GLU A 202 5.92 13.07 8.23
N PRO A 203 6.54 14.14 7.69
CA PRO A 203 5.98 14.87 6.56
C PRO A 203 6.12 14.08 5.26
N VAL A 204 5.17 14.27 4.36
CA VAL A 204 5.13 13.63 3.05
C VAL A 204 4.61 14.59 1.99
N VAL A 205 5.27 14.58 0.83
CA VAL A 205 4.80 15.24 -0.39
C VAL A 205 4.76 14.21 -1.50
N GLN A 206 3.64 14.15 -2.22
CA GLN A 206 3.43 13.25 -3.33
C GLN A 206 3.05 14.04 -4.58
N TYR A 207 3.57 13.62 -5.74
CA TYR A 207 3.07 14.00 -7.05
C TYR A 207 2.44 12.79 -7.73
N VAL A 208 1.16 12.92 -8.07
CA VAL A 208 0.37 11.83 -8.67
C VAL A 208 0.18 12.10 -10.15
N VAL A 209 0.53 11.11 -10.98
CA VAL A 209 0.32 11.11 -12.43
C VAL A 209 -0.76 10.09 -12.78
N ASN A 210 -1.70 10.49 -13.62
CA ASN A 210 -2.84 9.70 -14.05
C ASN A 210 -3.67 9.17 -12.87
N PRO A 211 -4.18 10.03 -11.97
CA PRO A 211 -5.11 9.58 -10.95
C PRO A 211 -6.39 9.02 -11.59
N ASN A 212 -7.03 8.11 -10.89
CA ASN A 212 -8.27 7.47 -11.31
C ASN A 212 -9.39 7.73 -10.29
N SER A 213 -10.61 7.43 -10.69
CA SER A 213 -11.80 7.65 -9.87
C SER A 213 -12.17 6.42 -9.02
N PHE A 214 -11.19 5.60 -8.60
CA PHE A 214 -11.43 4.35 -7.87
C PHE A 214 -12.36 4.53 -6.65
N TRP A 215 -12.14 5.57 -5.85
CA TRP A 215 -12.93 5.85 -4.63
C TRP A 215 -14.27 6.55 -4.90
N ASN A 216 -14.47 7.10 -6.09
CA ASN A 216 -15.74 7.69 -6.50
C ASN A 216 -15.99 7.42 -8.00
N PRO A 217 -16.35 6.17 -8.38
CA PRO A 217 -16.44 5.78 -9.79
C PRO A 217 -17.50 6.56 -10.58
N PHE A 218 -18.63 6.88 -9.95
CA PHE A 218 -19.76 7.59 -10.56
C PHE A 218 -19.61 9.10 -10.41
N THR A 219 -18.61 9.65 -11.11
CA THR A 219 -18.32 11.08 -11.16
C THR A 219 -18.17 11.55 -12.60
N ALA A 220 -18.76 12.69 -12.95
CA ALA A 220 -18.50 13.36 -14.22
C ALA A 220 -17.06 13.92 -14.28
N ARG A 221 -16.49 14.27 -13.11
CA ARG A 221 -15.20 14.96 -12.99
C ARG A 221 -14.07 13.96 -12.82
N ARG A 222 -13.11 14.01 -13.72
CA ARG A 222 -11.87 13.23 -13.63
C ARG A 222 -10.84 13.98 -12.80
N ALA A 223 -10.18 13.26 -11.89
CA ALA A 223 -9.03 13.78 -11.19
C ALA A 223 -7.92 14.12 -12.20
N LYS A 224 -7.18 15.19 -11.94
CA LYS A 224 -6.02 15.61 -12.72
C LYS A 224 -4.76 15.34 -11.93
N ASP A 225 -3.64 15.25 -12.63
CA ASP A 225 -2.32 15.21 -12.02
C ASP A 225 -2.15 16.36 -11.03
N GLY A 226 -1.44 16.09 -9.93
CA GLY A 226 -1.33 17.09 -8.88
C GLY A 226 -0.52 16.65 -7.68
N PHE A 227 -0.37 17.61 -6.77
CA PHE A 227 0.36 17.43 -5.54
C PHE A 227 -0.57 17.08 -4.38
N TYR A 228 -0.08 16.21 -3.50
CA TYR A 228 -0.61 15.96 -2.18
C TYR A 228 0.50 16.26 -1.17
N ALA A 229 0.17 16.95 -0.09
CA ALA A 229 1.10 17.17 1.02
C ALA A 229 0.37 16.86 2.32
N GLY A 230 1.06 16.21 3.25
CA GLY A 230 0.52 15.84 4.55
C GLY A 230 1.64 15.56 5.54
N ALA A 231 1.26 15.27 6.78
CA ALA A 231 2.19 14.83 7.80
C ALA A 231 1.47 13.90 8.79
N THR A 232 2.21 12.93 9.31
CA THR A 232 1.78 12.09 10.44
C THR A 232 2.49 12.55 11.71
N LEU A 233 1.76 12.65 12.82
CA LEU A 233 2.31 12.92 14.14
C LEU A 233 2.06 11.70 15.03
N VAL A 234 3.12 11.13 15.58
CA VAL A 234 3.04 10.03 16.55
C VAL A 234 3.43 10.57 17.93
N VAL A 235 2.51 10.40 18.89
CA VAL A 235 2.70 10.86 20.28
C VAL A 235 2.55 9.67 21.22
N PRO A 236 3.62 9.19 21.86
CA PRO A 236 3.55 8.08 22.79
C PRO A 236 3.02 8.57 24.15
N LEU A 237 1.69 8.71 24.26
CA LEU A 237 1.04 9.20 25.48
C LEU A 237 1.38 8.34 26.70
N GLY A 238 1.57 7.03 26.55
CA GLY A 238 1.98 6.15 27.65
C GLY A 238 3.34 6.53 28.24
N THR A 239 4.32 6.83 27.40
CA THR A 239 5.66 7.28 27.82
C THR A 239 5.62 8.69 28.39
N LEU A 240 4.88 9.60 27.75
CA LEU A 240 4.76 10.99 28.20
C LEU A 240 4.02 11.12 29.53
N LEU A 241 3.06 10.24 29.79
CA LEU A 241 2.26 10.21 31.03
C LEU A 241 2.85 9.29 32.10
N GLY A 242 4.01 8.66 31.85
CA GLY A 242 4.67 7.75 32.80
C GLY A 242 3.93 6.42 33.04
N LEU A 243 3.02 6.04 32.13
CA LEU A 243 2.25 4.80 32.17
C LEU A 243 3.00 3.60 31.57
N ALA A 244 4.09 3.85 30.83
CA ALA A 244 4.99 2.86 30.29
C ALA A 244 6.45 3.29 30.52
N PRO A 245 7.39 2.34 30.69
CA PRO A 245 8.82 2.64 30.66
C PRO A 245 9.15 3.36 29.34
N GLY A 246 9.87 4.47 29.44
CA GLY A 246 10.41 5.20 28.29
C GLY A 246 11.66 4.56 27.71
#